data_AF-A0A812P4E8-F1
#
_entry.id   AF-A0A812P4E8-F1
#
_cell.length_a   1.000
_cell.length_b   1.000
_cell.length_c   1.000
_cell.angle_alpha   90.00
_cell.angle_beta   90.00
_cell.angle_gamma   90.00
#
_symmetry.space_group_name_H-M   'P 1'
#
loop_
_entity.id
_entity.type
_entity.pdbx_description
1 polymer ?
#
loop_
_entity_poly.entity_id
_entity_poly.type
_entity_poly.pdbx_seq_one_letter_code
_entity_poly.pdbx_strand_id
1 'polypeptide(L)'
;MALPGGVGSDSGSATSSSPVELRERLERVENEARSLVEATVEQMREQLQQYEQRYDEILQQGRILEEQLSVAKAELSKVEAELQVARAGYQELEAALTSCRGDNNLLNFQNTQLRVELQVKGREIQRLRQAALSATSPGSSPPKPAPRQQDVPPAIASGARSGGSSWVHIGSNGDNSGAPSLPQVVGESAPCPPATVTDPRVDQLIDVVQQLLAQRNATDQRCNDASPVHEIEEPERQEKHVVDSRALLHLKLEPVPSDAGGFRAWKNALLVQIAKLDMSGEGLVVEWLSRSFTAEKEELTESGLLPRLDAWIAGEMTSMRVLKQVTELEQEVIAYVELCGQTGSQPKGRRMLALLAHHVSIDRVRGTVLTASTLFQVEIGGNSVRDLRDFVQRVRTVLCSIPIGQRPDDRLTESGSSTV
;
A
#
# COMPACT_ATOMS: atom_id res chain seq x y z
N MET A 1 -29.78 53.08 -2.31
CA MET A 1 -29.64 54.47 -2.79
C MET A 1 -30.17 54.55 -4.22
N ALA A 2 -31.31 55.20 -4.44
CA ALA A 2 -31.78 55.67 -5.74
C ALA A 2 -32.90 56.69 -5.49
N LEU A 3 -32.88 57.83 -6.16
CA LEU A 3 -33.92 58.86 -6.07
C LEU A 3 -34.35 59.27 -7.49
N PRO A 4 -35.65 59.19 -7.82
CA PRO A 4 -36.32 60.17 -8.64
C PRO A 4 -36.87 61.31 -7.74
N GLY A 5 -37.08 62.52 -8.23
CA GLY A 5 -36.84 62.95 -9.62
C GLY A 5 -37.63 64.18 -10.07
N GLY A 6 -38.06 65.06 -9.15
CA GLY A 6 -38.69 66.35 -9.46
C GLY A 6 -40.17 66.29 -9.87
N VAL A 7 -41.04 66.88 -9.04
CA VAL A 7 -42.43 67.23 -9.39
C VAL A 7 -42.79 68.56 -8.72
N GLY A 8 -43.48 69.45 -9.44
CA GLY A 8 -44.38 70.46 -8.87
C GLY A 8 -43.75 71.63 -8.09
N SER A 9 -43.33 72.67 -8.79
CA SER A 9 -43.31 74.03 -8.22
C SER A 9 -44.74 74.58 -8.18
N ASP A 10 -45.52 74.21 -7.15
CA ASP A 10 -46.92 74.62 -7.02
C ASP A 10 -47.08 75.67 -5.90
N SER A 11 -47.37 76.92 -6.29
CA SER A 11 -47.45 78.07 -5.37
C SER A 11 -48.80 78.12 -4.66
N GLY A 12 -49.03 77.16 -3.77
CA GLY A 12 -50.27 76.95 -3.04
C GLY A 12 -50.60 78.05 -2.01
N SER A 13 -51.68 78.79 -2.29
CA SER A 13 -52.41 79.68 -1.39
C SER A 13 -52.39 79.28 0.10
N ALA A 14 -52.00 80.21 0.98
CA ALA A 14 -52.13 80.05 2.43
C ALA A 14 -53.58 80.25 2.88
N THR A 15 -54.38 79.17 2.83
CA THR A 15 -55.75 79.16 3.36
C THR A 15 -55.74 79.15 4.90
N SER A 16 -56.56 80.03 5.50
CA SER A 16 -56.77 80.08 6.94
C SER A 16 -57.67 78.93 7.41
N SER A 17 -57.08 77.75 7.65
CA SER A 17 -57.82 76.58 8.17
C SER A 17 -58.58 76.90 9.46
N SER A 18 -59.79 76.37 9.57
CA SER A 18 -60.65 76.57 10.74
C SER A 18 -60.09 75.85 11.98
N PRO A 19 -60.27 76.40 13.20
CA PRO A 19 -59.92 75.69 14.44
C PRO A 19 -60.60 74.33 14.61
N VAL A 20 -61.70 74.07 13.88
CA VAL A 20 -62.39 72.77 13.84
C VAL A 20 -61.61 71.76 12.99
N GLU A 21 -61.19 72.16 11.77
CA GLU A 21 -60.40 71.30 10.86
C GLU A 21 -59.09 70.84 11.51
N LEU A 22 -58.44 71.72 12.28
CA LEU A 22 -57.22 71.39 13.01
C LEU A 22 -57.45 70.33 14.10
N ARG A 23 -58.62 70.33 14.76
CA ARG A 23 -59.01 69.28 15.73
C ARG A 23 -59.28 67.95 15.04
N GLU A 24 -60.06 67.94 13.97
CA GLU A 24 -60.33 66.72 13.20
C GLU A 24 -59.05 66.11 12.58
N ARG A 25 -58.06 66.94 12.24
CA ARG A 25 -56.74 66.48 11.76
C ARG A 25 -55.89 65.91 12.90
N LEU A 26 -55.91 66.54 14.09
CA LEU A 26 -55.23 66.03 15.27
C LEU A 26 -55.82 64.68 15.70
N GLU A 27 -57.14 64.58 15.80
CA GLU A 27 -57.85 63.34 16.17
C GLU A 27 -57.60 62.19 15.18
N ARG A 28 -57.55 62.49 13.87
CA ARG A 28 -57.12 61.53 12.85
C ARG A 28 -55.68 61.03 13.09
N VAL A 29 -54.74 61.94 13.32
CA VAL A 29 -53.32 61.57 13.58
C VAL A 29 -53.17 60.81 14.90
N GLU A 30 -53.92 61.15 15.95
CA GLU A 30 -53.92 60.39 17.21
C GLU A 30 -54.45 58.96 17.02
N ASN A 31 -55.53 58.79 16.27
CA ASN A 31 -56.12 57.47 16.03
C ASN A 31 -55.27 56.62 15.06
N GLU A 32 -54.65 57.24 14.07
CA GLU A 32 -53.65 56.61 13.19
C GLU A 32 -52.41 56.18 13.97
N ALA A 33 -51.89 57.02 14.87
CA ALA A 33 -50.76 56.70 15.74
C ALA A 33 -51.10 55.58 16.74
N ARG A 34 -52.29 55.58 17.36
CA ARG A 34 -52.76 54.47 18.22
C ARG A 34 -52.84 53.17 17.44
N SER A 35 -53.48 53.18 16.27
CA SER A 35 -53.60 52.00 15.41
C SER A 35 -52.23 51.43 14.99
N LEU A 36 -51.26 52.30 14.66
CA LEU A 36 -49.90 51.88 14.32
C LEU A 36 -49.14 51.28 15.52
N VAL A 37 -49.31 51.85 16.71
CA VAL A 37 -48.72 51.32 17.95
C VAL A 37 -49.35 49.98 18.34
N GLU A 38 -50.68 49.84 18.24
CA GLU A 38 -51.38 48.59 18.52
C GLU A 38 -50.97 47.49 17.54
N ALA A 39 -50.92 47.79 16.23
CA ALA A 39 -50.48 46.84 15.21
C ALA A 39 -49.02 46.40 15.38
N THR A 40 -48.11 47.32 15.71
CA THR A 40 -46.69 46.98 15.93
C THR A 40 -46.46 46.22 17.24
N VAL A 41 -47.24 46.52 18.29
CA VAL A 41 -47.21 45.74 19.55
C VAL A 41 -47.74 44.32 19.33
N GLU A 42 -48.81 44.14 18.56
CA GLU A 42 -49.33 42.79 18.27
C GLU A 42 -48.36 41.98 17.39
N GLN A 43 -47.76 42.61 16.37
CA GLN A 43 -46.70 41.99 15.57
C GLN A 43 -45.51 41.52 16.43
N MET A 44 -45.11 42.31 17.44
CA MET A 44 -44.07 41.89 18.38
C MET A 44 -44.50 40.75 19.31
N ARG A 45 -45.78 40.66 19.70
CA ARG A 45 -46.32 39.53 20.46
C ARG A 45 -46.32 38.23 19.64
N GLU A 46 -46.79 38.29 18.39
CA GLU A 46 -46.76 37.16 17.47
C GLU A 46 -45.32 36.65 17.25
N GLN A 47 -44.35 37.56 17.10
CA GLN A 47 -42.94 37.20 16.97
C GLN A 47 -42.39 36.55 18.24
N LEU A 48 -42.67 37.11 19.43
CA LEU A 48 -42.25 36.51 20.70
C LEU A 48 -42.81 35.09 20.87
N GLN A 49 -44.11 34.89 20.58
CA GLN A 49 -44.74 33.56 20.65
C GLN A 49 -44.10 32.55 19.68
N GLN A 50 -43.72 32.98 18.47
CA GLN A 50 -42.98 32.15 17.52
C GLN A 50 -41.56 31.80 18.00
N TYR A 51 -40.89 32.71 18.72
CA TYR A 51 -39.58 32.43 19.33
C TYR A 51 -39.68 31.47 20.52
N GLU A 52 -40.71 31.60 21.36
CA GLU A 52 -40.99 30.67 22.48
C GLU A 52 -41.26 29.25 21.97
N GLN A 53 -42.13 29.09 20.96
CA GLN A 53 -42.42 27.79 20.34
C GLN A 53 -41.15 27.12 19.78
N ARG A 54 -40.32 27.88 19.05
CA ARG A 54 -39.03 27.36 18.51
C ARG A 54 -38.05 26.99 19.61
N TYR A 55 -38.05 27.71 20.74
CA TYR A 55 -37.20 27.39 21.87
C TYR A 55 -37.61 26.06 22.52
N ASP A 56 -38.90 25.83 22.72
CA ASP A 56 -39.43 24.55 23.23
C ASP A 56 -39.19 23.39 22.25
N GLU A 57 -39.29 23.61 20.93
CA GLU A 57 -38.93 22.62 19.91
C GLU A 57 -37.44 22.22 20.02
N ILE A 58 -36.54 23.21 20.15
CA ILE A 58 -35.10 22.97 20.33
C ILE A 58 -34.81 22.22 21.63
N LEU A 59 -35.47 22.57 22.74
CA LEU A 59 -35.32 21.84 24.01
C LEU A 59 -35.85 20.41 23.94
N GLN A 60 -36.91 20.14 23.17
CA GLN A 60 -37.40 18.78 22.94
C GLN A 60 -36.41 17.97 22.09
N GLN A 61 -35.88 18.56 21.02
CA GLN A 61 -34.85 17.92 20.18
C GLN A 61 -33.58 17.62 21.00
N GLY A 62 -33.15 18.54 21.86
CA GLY A 62 -32.01 18.33 22.78
C GLY A 62 -32.18 17.09 23.66
N ARG A 63 -33.31 16.97 24.37
CA ARG A 63 -33.60 15.79 25.23
C ARG A 63 -33.63 14.47 24.45
N ILE A 64 -34.18 14.50 23.23
CA ILE A 64 -34.24 13.33 22.34
C ILE A 64 -32.82 12.89 21.95
N LEU A 65 -31.94 13.84 21.60
CA LEU A 65 -30.54 13.57 21.26
C LEU A 65 -29.72 13.09 22.47
N GLU A 66 -29.99 13.60 23.68
CA GLU A 66 -29.34 13.16 24.92
C GLU A 66 -29.67 11.70 25.27
N GLU A 67 -30.94 11.29 25.15
CA GLU A 67 -31.36 9.90 25.34
C GLU A 67 -30.70 8.97 24.31
N GLN A 68 -30.65 9.38 23.05
CA GLN A 68 -30.06 8.63 21.95
C GLN A 68 -28.53 8.48 22.11
N LEU A 69 -27.85 9.53 22.57
CA LEU A 69 -26.42 9.51 22.91
C LEU A 69 -26.13 8.63 24.14
N SER A 70 -27.06 8.52 25.09
CA SER A 70 -26.98 7.58 26.21
C SER A 70 -27.06 6.12 25.74
N VAL A 71 -28.01 5.79 24.85
CA VAL A 71 -28.14 4.45 24.26
C VAL A 71 -26.89 4.08 23.44
N ALA A 72 -26.41 4.99 22.58
CA ALA A 72 -25.21 4.75 21.78
C ALA A 72 -23.95 4.49 22.64
N LYS A 73 -23.79 5.19 23.77
CA LYS A 73 -22.71 4.93 24.74
C LYS A 73 -22.82 3.54 25.38
N ALA A 74 -24.04 3.09 25.71
CA ALA A 74 -24.26 1.76 26.26
C ALA A 74 -23.90 0.66 25.23
N GLU A 75 -24.28 0.84 23.96
CA GLU A 75 -23.90 -0.09 22.87
C GLU A 75 -22.39 -0.12 22.61
N LEU A 76 -21.71 1.04 22.62
CA LEU A 76 -20.25 1.11 22.47
C LEU A 76 -19.52 0.32 23.57
N SER A 77 -19.87 0.53 24.84
CA SER A 77 -19.20 -0.18 25.95
C SER A 77 -19.38 -1.71 25.90
N LYS A 78 -20.52 -2.18 25.35
CA LYS A 78 -20.74 -3.61 25.07
C LYS A 78 -19.80 -4.12 23.96
N VAL A 79 -19.68 -3.38 22.85
CA VAL A 79 -18.82 -3.75 21.72
C VAL A 79 -17.34 -3.73 22.12
N GLU A 80 -16.93 -2.80 22.98
CA GLU A 80 -15.57 -2.75 23.53
C GLU A 80 -15.24 -3.98 24.38
N ALA A 81 -16.17 -4.43 25.23
CA ALA A 81 -16.02 -5.66 26.01
C ALA A 81 -15.93 -6.91 25.11
N GLU A 82 -16.79 -7.03 24.10
CA GLU A 82 -16.73 -8.13 23.10
C GLU A 82 -15.38 -8.13 22.35
N LEU A 83 -14.88 -6.95 21.98
CA LEU A 83 -13.59 -6.78 21.29
C LEU A 83 -12.40 -7.09 22.20
N GLN A 84 -12.48 -6.81 23.50
CA GLN A 84 -11.46 -7.19 24.49
C GLN A 84 -11.38 -8.72 24.63
N VAL A 85 -12.52 -9.42 24.70
CA VAL A 85 -12.56 -10.90 24.72
C VAL A 85 -11.98 -11.48 23.43
N ALA A 86 -12.33 -10.92 22.26
CA ALA A 86 -11.78 -11.36 20.97
C ALA A 86 -10.25 -11.17 20.87
N ARG A 87 -9.71 -10.08 21.44
CA ARG A 87 -8.24 -9.86 21.53
C ARG A 87 -7.54 -10.91 22.38
N ALA A 88 -8.11 -11.28 23.53
CA ALA A 88 -7.54 -12.32 24.40
C ALA A 88 -7.49 -13.68 23.68
N GLY A 89 -8.59 -14.10 23.05
CA GLY A 89 -8.63 -15.36 22.29
C GLY A 89 -7.66 -15.41 21.09
N TYR A 90 -7.34 -14.27 20.48
CA TYR A 90 -6.29 -14.20 19.45
C TYR A 90 -4.89 -14.43 20.03
N GLN A 91 -4.59 -13.85 21.20
CA GLN A 91 -3.30 -14.03 21.87
C GLN A 91 -3.09 -15.48 22.33
N GLU A 92 -4.14 -16.14 22.82
CA GLU A 92 -4.10 -17.59 23.14
C GLU A 92 -3.81 -18.44 21.89
N LEU A 93 -4.43 -18.11 20.74
CA LEU A 93 -4.20 -18.80 19.47
C LEU A 93 -2.77 -18.58 18.94
N GLU A 94 -2.20 -17.38 19.09
CA GLU A 94 -0.83 -17.06 18.70
C GLU A 94 0.21 -17.78 19.58
N ALA A 95 -0.05 -17.89 20.88
CA ALA A 95 0.75 -18.69 21.82
C ALA A 95 0.71 -20.20 21.48
N ALA A 96 -0.47 -20.73 21.14
CA ALA A 96 -0.60 -22.12 20.69
C ALA A 96 0.14 -22.37 19.36
N LEU A 97 0.05 -21.44 18.41
CA LEU A 97 0.70 -21.55 17.10
C LEU A 97 2.23 -21.47 17.21
N THR A 98 2.76 -20.63 18.11
CA THR A 98 4.20 -20.57 18.39
C THR A 98 4.71 -21.84 19.09
N SER A 99 3.94 -22.44 20.02
CA SER A 99 4.27 -23.76 20.58
C SER A 99 4.36 -24.84 19.50
N CYS A 100 3.33 -24.98 18.66
CA CYS A 100 3.29 -25.96 17.57
C CYS A 100 4.44 -25.78 16.55
N ARG A 101 4.94 -24.55 16.35
CA ARG A 101 6.17 -24.32 15.55
C ARG A 101 7.42 -24.86 16.25
N GLY A 102 7.53 -24.72 17.57
CA GLY A 102 8.60 -25.31 18.38
C GLY A 102 8.63 -26.84 18.27
N ASP A 103 7.48 -27.49 18.44
CA ASP A 103 7.34 -28.95 18.33
C ASP A 103 7.70 -29.47 16.93
N ASN A 104 7.28 -28.76 15.88
CA ASN A 104 7.61 -29.09 14.49
C ASN A 104 9.13 -28.99 14.24
N ASN A 105 9.78 -27.94 14.75
CA ASN A 105 11.24 -27.80 14.66
C ASN A 105 11.99 -28.93 15.38
N LEU A 106 11.51 -29.36 16.56
CA LEU A 106 12.08 -30.51 17.28
C LEU A 106 11.91 -31.82 16.49
N LEU A 107 10.73 -32.06 15.91
CA LEU A 107 10.46 -33.21 15.05
C LEU A 107 11.33 -33.23 13.79
N ASN A 108 11.61 -32.06 13.18
CA ASN A 108 12.52 -31.94 12.03
C ASN A 108 13.98 -32.22 12.42
N PHE A 109 14.43 -31.76 13.60
CA PHE A 109 15.74 -32.08 14.13
C PHE A 109 15.91 -33.59 14.36
N GLN A 110 14.94 -34.23 15.04
CA GLN A 110 14.93 -35.67 15.28
C GLN A 110 14.92 -36.49 13.97
N ASN A 111 14.11 -36.10 12.98
CA ASN A 111 14.10 -36.72 11.66
C ASN A 111 15.47 -36.59 10.95
N THR A 112 16.13 -35.44 11.10
CA THR A 112 17.46 -35.21 10.51
C THR A 112 18.52 -36.08 11.17
N GLN A 113 18.50 -36.20 12.50
CA GLN A 113 19.38 -37.09 13.26
C GLN A 113 19.20 -38.56 12.85
N LEU A 114 17.95 -39.04 12.76
CA LEU A 114 17.64 -40.42 12.34
C LEU A 114 18.09 -40.70 10.89
N ARG A 115 17.94 -39.73 9.98
CA ARG A 115 18.46 -39.86 8.60
C ARG A 115 19.98 -40.00 8.56
N VAL A 116 20.71 -39.26 9.40
CA VAL A 116 22.18 -39.38 9.51
C VAL A 116 22.56 -40.74 10.09
N GLU A 117 21.90 -41.23 11.15
CA GLU A 117 22.19 -42.57 11.69
C GLU A 117 21.92 -43.66 10.64
N LEU A 118 20.80 -43.61 9.93
CA LEU A 118 20.49 -44.55 8.86
C LEU A 118 21.55 -44.55 7.74
N GLN A 119 22.10 -43.39 7.36
CA GLN A 119 23.22 -43.32 6.42
C GLN A 119 24.49 -43.99 6.98
N VAL A 120 24.82 -43.79 8.27
CA VAL A 120 25.98 -44.42 8.91
C VAL A 120 25.82 -45.94 8.96
N LYS A 121 24.66 -46.46 9.43
CA LYS A 121 24.38 -47.91 9.46
C LYS A 121 24.37 -48.50 8.05
N GLY A 122 23.82 -47.79 7.06
CA GLY A 122 23.81 -48.21 5.66
C GLY A 122 25.21 -48.38 5.07
N ARG A 123 26.10 -47.41 5.30
CA ARG A 123 27.53 -47.50 4.92
C ARG A 123 28.22 -48.68 5.61
N GLU A 124 27.92 -48.94 6.88
CA GLU A 124 28.52 -50.06 7.63
C GLU A 124 28.05 -51.43 7.11
N ILE A 125 26.75 -51.59 6.81
CA ILE A 125 26.22 -52.79 6.16
C ILE A 125 26.89 -53.01 4.79
N GLN A 126 27.18 -51.94 4.05
CA GLN A 126 27.87 -52.02 2.76
C GLN A 126 29.34 -52.46 2.91
N ARG A 127 30.07 -51.96 3.92
CA ARG A 127 31.42 -52.45 4.27
C ARG A 127 31.42 -53.92 4.65
N LEU A 128 30.52 -54.34 5.54
CA LEU A 128 30.43 -55.73 6.01
C LEU A 128 30.11 -56.69 4.85
N ARG A 129 29.25 -56.29 3.89
CA ARG A 129 29.01 -57.04 2.65
C ARG A 129 30.27 -57.16 1.77
N GLN A 130 31.04 -56.07 1.61
CA GLN A 130 32.30 -56.10 0.86
C GLN A 130 33.34 -57.00 1.53
N ALA A 131 33.49 -56.91 2.86
CA ALA A 131 34.40 -57.76 3.62
C ALA A 131 34.05 -59.25 3.50
N ALA A 132 32.75 -59.60 3.59
CA ALA A 132 32.28 -60.97 3.39
C ALA A 132 32.59 -61.49 1.97
N LEU A 133 32.34 -60.69 0.94
CA LEU A 133 32.66 -61.05 -0.45
C LEU A 133 34.16 -61.29 -0.66
N SER A 134 35.03 -60.50 -0.02
CA SER A 134 36.49 -60.73 -0.07
C SER A 134 36.97 -61.92 0.75
N ALA A 135 36.21 -62.38 1.74
CA ALA A 135 36.57 -63.56 2.55
C ALA A 135 36.25 -64.89 1.83
N THR A 136 35.22 -64.90 0.97
CA THR A 136 34.90 -66.07 0.12
C THR A 136 35.76 -66.14 -1.14
N SER A 137 37.03 -66.54 -0.97
CA SER A 137 37.85 -67.10 -2.04
C SER A 137 38.64 -68.31 -1.55
N PRO A 138 38.13 -69.52 -1.85
CA PRO A 138 38.93 -70.49 -2.58
C PRO A 138 38.23 -70.90 -3.88
N GLY A 139 39.00 -71.10 -4.94
CA GLY A 139 38.45 -71.31 -6.29
C GLY A 139 38.00 -72.75 -6.58
N SER A 140 36.79 -72.89 -7.15
CA SER A 140 36.42 -74.03 -7.99
C SER A 140 35.30 -73.69 -8.96
N SER A 141 35.59 -73.69 -10.27
CA SER A 141 34.57 -73.87 -11.32
C SER A 141 34.12 -75.34 -11.30
N PRO A 142 32.83 -75.67 -11.50
CA PRO A 142 32.28 -75.87 -12.85
C PRO A 142 30.75 -75.56 -12.95
N PRO A 143 29.99 -76.08 -13.93
CA PRO A 143 30.08 -75.77 -15.36
C PRO A 143 28.78 -75.15 -15.94
N LYS A 144 28.88 -74.67 -17.18
CA LYS A 144 27.80 -74.05 -17.96
C LYS A 144 26.86 -75.09 -18.62
N PRO A 145 25.52 -75.02 -18.43
CA PRO A 145 24.57 -75.75 -19.26
C PRO A 145 24.27 -75.02 -20.59
N ALA A 146 23.81 -75.77 -21.59
CA ALA A 146 23.45 -75.30 -22.94
C ALA A 146 21.95 -74.90 -23.03
N PRO A 147 21.51 -74.15 -24.07
CA PRO A 147 20.19 -73.53 -24.08
C PRO A 147 19.07 -74.49 -24.52
N ARG A 148 17.82 -74.11 -24.18
CA ARG A 148 16.61 -74.54 -24.90
C ARG A 148 15.95 -73.35 -25.59
N GLN A 149 15.28 -73.62 -26.71
CA GLN A 149 14.66 -72.64 -27.60
C GLN A 149 13.16 -72.48 -27.28
N GLN A 150 12.61 -71.33 -27.72
CA GLN A 150 11.19 -71.09 -28.02
C GLN A 150 10.20 -71.13 -26.82
N ASP A 151 9.09 -70.39 -26.83
CA ASP A 151 8.41 -69.66 -27.93
C ASP A 151 8.43 -68.12 -27.80
N VAL A 152 8.02 -67.42 -28.89
CA VAL A 152 7.97 -65.95 -29.05
C VAL A 152 6.83 -65.57 -30.04
N PRO A 153 6.50 -64.27 -30.24
CA PRO A 153 5.36 -63.50 -29.71
C PRO A 153 4.15 -63.46 -30.70
N PRO A 154 3.20 -62.47 -30.70
CA PRO A 154 3.41 -61.02 -30.96
C PRO A 154 3.05 -60.11 -29.75
N ALA A 155 3.72 -58.97 -29.49
CA ALA A 155 3.65 -57.64 -30.15
C ALA A 155 2.33 -56.88 -29.83
N ILE A 156 2.27 -55.56 -29.62
CA ILE A 156 2.85 -54.40 -30.33
C ILE A 156 3.18 -53.27 -29.29
N ALA A 157 4.42 -52.76 -29.20
CA ALA A 157 4.93 -51.44 -29.68
C ALA A 157 4.29 -50.17 -29.03
N SER A 158 4.98 -49.03 -28.77
CA SER A 158 6.40 -48.66 -28.97
C SER A 158 6.80 -47.40 -28.16
N GLY A 159 8.09 -47.31 -27.79
CA GLY A 159 9.03 -46.14 -27.81
C GLY A 159 8.65 -44.74 -27.27
N ALA A 160 9.56 -43.87 -26.81
CA ALA A 160 11.03 -43.88 -26.60
C ALA A 160 11.40 -42.62 -25.73
N ARG A 161 12.61 -42.10 -25.43
CA ARG A 161 14.08 -42.35 -25.59
C ARG A 161 14.78 -41.47 -24.47
N SER A 162 16.09 -41.32 -24.22
CA SER A 162 17.31 -41.86 -24.86
C SER A 162 18.55 -42.11 -23.96
N GLY A 163 18.75 -41.43 -22.82
CA GLY A 163 19.98 -41.57 -21.99
C GLY A 163 20.37 -40.28 -21.23
N GLY A 164 21.49 -40.23 -20.50
CA GLY A 164 22.44 -41.31 -20.19
C GLY A 164 23.64 -40.81 -19.37
N SER A 165 24.29 -41.67 -18.58
CA SER A 165 25.47 -41.31 -17.77
C SER A 165 26.48 -42.45 -17.72
N SER A 166 27.77 -42.10 -17.87
CA SER A 166 28.89 -43.05 -17.87
C SER A 166 29.77 -42.84 -16.64
N TRP A 167 30.39 -43.91 -16.14
CA TRP A 167 31.35 -43.90 -15.04
C TRP A 167 32.75 -44.21 -15.57
N VAL A 168 33.76 -43.42 -15.18
CA VAL A 168 35.19 -43.65 -15.48
C VAL A 168 36.02 -43.41 -14.21
N HIS A 169 37.26 -43.93 -14.20
CA HIS A 169 38.05 -44.26 -13.02
C HIS A 169 38.73 -43.11 -12.26
N ILE A 170 39.12 -43.43 -11.02
CA ILE A 170 40.04 -42.72 -10.13
C ILE A 170 41.48 -42.79 -10.67
N GLY A 171 42.27 -41.74 -10.46
CA GLY A 171 43.74 -41.82 -10.48
C GLY A 171 44.46 -40.50 -10.18
N SER A 172 45.24 -40.47 -9.09
CA SER A 172 46.31 -39.48 -8.82
C SER A 172 47.31 -40.08 -7.83
N ASN A 173 48.61 -39.94 -8.11
CA ASN A 173 49.71 -40.26 -7.19
C ASN A 173 50.11 -39.02 -6.36
N GLY A 174 50.96 -39.20 -5.35
CA GLY A 174 51.44 -38.14 -4.45
C GLY A 174 52.87 -37.66 -4.70
N ASP A 175 53.42 -37.01 -3.67
CA ASP A 175 54.76 -36.41 -3.54
C ASP A 175 55.04 -35.19 -4.46
N ASN A 176 55.88 -34.20 -4.12
CA ASN A 176 56.94 -34.17 -3.11
C ASN A 176 57.06 -32.77 -2.41
N SER A 177 58.07 -32.61 -1.55
CA SER A 177 58.32 -31.54 -0.58
C SER A 177 59.08 -30.29 -1.11
N GLY A 178 59.06 -29.19 -0.34
CA GLY A 178 59.97 -28.04 -0.54
C GLY A 178 59.71 -26.81 0.35
N ALA A 179 60.66 -26.46 1.23
CA ALA A 179 60.74 -25.23 2.03
C ALA A 179 62.13 -25.13 2.73
N PRO A 180 62.56 -23.99 3.32
CA PRO A 180 62.22 -22.58 3.09
C PRO A 180 63.48 -21.71 2.73
N SER A 181 63.32 -20.40 2.51
CA SER A 181 64.46 -19.44 2.43
C SER A 181 64.16 -18.03 2.97
N LEU A 182 65.17 -17.44 3.62
CA LEU A 182 65.32 -16.07 4.16
C LEU A 182 66.85 -15.78 4.19
N PRO A 183 67.37 -14.56 4.46
CA PRO A 183 66.73 -13.24 4.61
C PRO A 183 67.40 -12.15 3.72
N GLN A 184 67.00 -10.87 3.87
CA GLN A 184 67.96 -9.75 3.74
C GLN A 184 67.56 -8.56 4.64
N VAL A 185 68.53 -7.70 5.00
CA VAL A 185 68.40 -6.65 6.03
C VAL A 185 69.15 -5.37 5.62
N VAL A 186 68.46 -4.22 5.69
CA VAL A 186 68.97 -2.84 5.85
C VAL A 186 67.88 -2.12 6.68
N GLY A 187 68.19 -1.44 7.80
CA GLY A 187 68.45 0.01 7.86
C GLY A 187 67.18 0.85 7.58
N GLU A 188 66.70 1.77 8.41
CA GLU A 188 67.40 2.53 9.46
C GLU A 188 66.43 3.19 10.47
N SER A 189 66.97 3.73 11.57
CA SER A 189 66.42 4.81 12.43
C SER A 189 65.05 4.65 13.13
N ALA A 190 65.08 4.58 14.47
CA ALA A 190 63.92 4.78 15.36
C ALA A 190 63.85 6.22 15.91
N PRO A 191 62.69 6.62 16.47
CA PRO A 191 62.70 7.19 17.82
C PRO A 191 61.76 6.44 18.78
N CYS A 192 62.03 6.53 20.09
CA CYS A 192 61.28 5.81 21.13
C CYS A 192 59.88 6.39 21.39
N PRO A 193 58.89 5.56 21.76
CA PRO A 193 57.56 6.03 22.16
C PRO A 193 57.54 6.55 23.62
N PRO A 194 56.60 7.44 23.99
CA PRO A 194 56.24 7.66 25.38
C PRO A 194 55.54 6.42 25.96
N ALA A 195 55.84 6.07 27.21
CA ALA A 195 55.20 4.95 27.88
C ALA A 195 53.77 5.29 28.30
N THR A 196 52.78 4.64 27.68
CA THR A 196 51.40 4.60 28.18
C THR A 196 51.16 3.23 28.80
N VAL A 197 50.76 3.19 30.07
CA VAL A 197 50.43 1.93 30.76
C VAL A 197 49.05 1.47 30.27
N THR A 198 49.01 0.55 29.32
CA THR A 198 47.77 -0.16 28.96
C THR A 198 47.45 -1.22 30.02
N ASP A 199 46.17 -1.31 30.41
CA ASP A 199 45.67 -2.43 31.19
C ASP A 199 45.67 -3.66 30.26
N PRO A 200 46.24 -4.83 30.65
CA PRO A 200 46.27 -6.01 29.80
C PRO A 200 44.88 -6.52 29.37
N ARG A 201 43.79 -6.08 30.03
CA ARG A 201 42.41 -6.33 29.59
C ARG A 201 41.99 -5.47 28.39
N VAL A 202 42.54 -4.25 28.27
CA VAL A 202 42.31 -3.38 27.11
C VAL A 202 43.04 -3.94 25.89
N ASP A 203 44.28 -4.41 26.06
CA ASP A 203 45.03 -5.03 24.97
C ASP A 203 44.37 -6.35 24.50
N GLN A 204 43.86 -7.17 25.43
CA GLN A 204 43.04 -8.35 25.09
C GLN A 204 41.73 -7.99 24.35
N LEU A 205 41.09 -6.86 24.68
CA LEU A 205 39.91 -6.37 23.95
C LEU A 205 40.27 -5.85 22.57
N ILE A 206 41.43 -5.20 22.40
CA ILE A 206 41.95 -4.77 21.10
C ILE A 206 42.25 -5.98 20.23
N ASP A 207 42.91 -7.02 20.75
CA ASP A 207 43.16 -8.28 20.04
C ASP A 207 41.85 -8.96 19.60
N VAL A 208 40.84 -9.05 20.49
CA VAL A 208 39.53 -9.63 20.15
C VAL A 208 38.82 -8.80 19.06
N VAL A 209 38.87 -7.47 19.12
CA VAL A 209 38.29 -6.60 18.09
C VAL A 209 39.04 -6.73 16.76
N GLN A 210 40.37 -6.76 16.77
CA GLN A 210 41.16 -7.01 15.55
C GLN A 210 40.90 -8.40 14.97
N GLN A 211 40.76 -9.43 15.81
CA GLN A 211 40.47 -10.79 15.38
C GLN A 211 39.04 -10.92 14.79
N LEU A 212 38.05 -10.20 15.34
CA LEU A 212 36.70 -10.12 14.77
C LEU A 212 36.67 -9.32 13.45
N LEU A 213 37.43 -8.23 13.34
CA LEU A 213 37.58 -7.48 12.08
C LEU A 213 38.33 -8.31 11.01
N ALA A 214 39.35 -9.08 11.40
CA ALA A 214 40.03 -10.02 10.52
C ALA A 214 39.10 -11.16 10.07
N GLN A 215 38.27 -11.71 10.96
CA GLN A 215 37.25 -12.71 10.60
C GLN A 215 36.18 -12.15 9.67
N ARG A 216 35.74 -10.89 9.87
CA ARG A 216 34.83 -10.19 8.95
C ARG A 216 35.46 -10.04 7.57
N ASN A 217 36.64 -9.44 7.48
CA ASN A 217 37.35 -9.25 6.20
C ASN A 217 37.64 -10.60 5.51
N ALA A 218 37.99 -11.65 6.27
CA ALA A 218 38.19 -13.00 5.73
C ALA A 218 36.88 -13.68 5.29
N THR A 219 35.73 -13.29 5.83
CA THR A 219 34.40 -13.73 5.36
C THR A 219 34.04 -13.01 4.06
N ASP A 220 34.21 -11.68 4.03
CA ASP A 220 33.99 -10.86 2.83
C ASP A 220 34.93 -11.27 1.67
N GLN A 221 36.17 -11.67 1.96
CA GLN A 221 37.12 -12.17 0.96
C GLN A 221 36.90 -13.64 0.57
N ARG A 222 36.31 -14.48 1.42
CA ARG A 222 35.91 -15.85 1.04
C ARG A 222 34.77 -15.90 0.02
N CYS A 223 34.06 -14.79 -0.18
CA CYS A 223 33.06 -14.64 -1.24
C CYS A 223 33.65 -14.16 -2.58
N ASN A 224 34.94 -13.79 -2.63
CA ASN A 224 35.58 -13.18 -3.80
C ASN A 224 36.57 -14.09 -4.56
N ASP A 225 36.90 -15.28 -4.04
CA ASP A 225 37.75 -16.27 -4.74
C ASP A 225 36.90 -17.16 -5.68
N ALA A 226 36.27 -16.51 -6.66
CA ALA A 226 35.53 -17.16 -7.73
C ALA A 226 36.42 -17.28 -8.98
N SER A 227 36.36 -18.46 -9.62
CA SER A 227 37.00 -18.77 -10.92
C SER A 227 36.82 -17.65 -11.96
N PRO A 228 37.77 -17.49 -12.92
CA PRO A 228 37.87 -16.33 -13.80
C PRO A 228 36.56 -15.94 -14.46
N VAL A 229 36.32 -14.62 -14.49
CA VAL A 229 35.08 -13.97 -14.91
C VAL A 229 34.56 -14.53 -16.24
N HIS A 230 33.65 -15.49 -16.13
CA HIS A 230 32.58 -15.61 -17.11
C HIS A 230 31.57 -14.55 -16.74
N GLU A 231 31.36 -13.60 -17.63
CA GLU A 231 30.40 -12.51 -17.47
C GLU A 231 28.99 -13.12 -17.43
N ILE A 232 28.48 -13.38 -16.23
CA ILE A 232 27.07 -13.73 -16.02
C ILE A 232 26.32 -12.42 -16.08
N GLU A 233 25.88 -12.06 -17.29
CA GLU A 233 24.79 -11.12 -17.48
C GLU A 233 23.64 -11.58 -16.56
N GLU A 234 23.26 -10.78 -15.55
CA GLU A 234 21.93 -10.94 -14.98
C GLU A 234 20.95 -10.74 -16.14
N PRO A 235 20.13 -11.75 -16.49
CA PRO A 235 19.34 -11.68 -17.71
C PRO A 235 18.38 -10.51 -17.59
N GLU A 236 18.59 -9.48 -18.42
CA GLU A 236 17.82 -8.23 -18.39
C GLU A 236 16.34 -8.56 -18.21
N ARG A 237 15.71 -8.02 -17.16
CA ARG A 237 14.33 -8.35 -16.76
C ARG A 237 13.31 -7.77 -17.76
N GLN A 238 13.26 -8.38 -18.95
CA GLN A 238 12.40 -8.00 -20.05
C GLN A 238 10.93 -8.16 -19.64
N GLU A 239 10.10 -7.19 -20.03
CA GLU A 239 8.66 -7.08 -19.74
C GLU A 239 7.89 -8.41 -19.86
N LYS A 240 8.26 -9.27 -20.81
CA LYS A 240 7.68 -10.61 -21.04
C LYS A 240 7.78 -11.58 -19.86
N HIS A 241 8.65 -11.30 -18.88
CA HIS A 241 8.81 -12.06 -17.63
C HIS A 241 8.11 -11.41 -16.43
N VAL A 242 7.62 -10.18 -16.58
CA VAL A 242 7.00 -9.39 -15.50
C VAL A 242 5.51 -9.19 -15.75
N VAL A 243 5.06 -9.12 -17.01
CA VAL A 243 3.67 -8.84 -17.42
C VAL A 243 3.10 -9.96 -18.30
N ASP A 244 1.98 -10.56 -17.88
CA ASP A 244 1.20 -11.49 -18.70
C ASP A 244 0.64 -10.77 -19.94
N SER A 245 1.35 -10.97 -21.04
CA SER A 245 1.03 -10.41 -22.36
C SER A 245 -0.26 -10.97 -22.97
N ARG A 246 -0.79 -12.09 -22.47
CA ARG A 246 -2.07 -12.67 -22.90
C ARG A 246 -3.23 -12.09 -22.08
N ALA A 247 -3.07 -11.92 -20.77
CA ALA A 247 -4.05 -11.24 -19.94
C ALA A 247 -4.23 -9.77 -20.36
N LEU A 248 -3.14 -9.08 -20.73
CA LEU A 248 -3.17 -7.70 -21.22
C LEU A 248 -4.08 -7.49 -22.45
N LEU A 249 -4.17 -8.48 -23.35
CA LEU A 249 -5.05 -8.42 -24.55
C LEU A 249 -6.55 -8.49 -24.23
N HIS A 250 -6.91 -8.90 -23.01
CA HIS A 250 -8.30 -9.02 -22.56
C HIS A 250 -8.67 -7.98 -21.49
N LEU A 251 -7.69 -7.23 -20.97
CA LEU A 251 -7.92 -6.10 -20.09
C LEU A 251 -8.59 -4.96 -20.87
N LYS A 252 -9.41 -4.17 -20.17
CA LYS A 252 -10.04 -2.94 -20.66
C LYS A 252 -10.09 -1.95 -19.51
N LEU A 253 -9.83 -0.68 -19.81
CA LEU A 253 -9.94 0.38 -18.84
C LEU A 253 -11.42 0.76 -18.65
N GLU A 254 -11.84 0.95 -17.40
CA GLU A 254 -13.18 1.47 -17.11
C GLU A 254 -13.22 3.00 -17.27
N PRO A 255 -14.39 3.61 -17.56
CA PRO A 255 -14.48 5.05 -17.77
C PRO A 255 -13.98 5.83 -16.55
N VAL A 256 -13.24 6.90 -16.83
CA VAL A 256 -12.77 7.85 -15.82
C VAL A 256 -14.00 8.56 -15.23
N PRO A 257 -14.19 8.51 -13.90
CA PRO A 257 -15.27 9.23 -13.23
C PRO A 257 -14.95 10.73 -13.13
N SER A 258 -15.98 11.56 -13.17
CA SER A 258 -15.88 13.02 -13.07
C SER A 258 -15.75 13.58 -11.66
N ASP A 259 -15.66 12.73 -10.62
CA ASP A 259 -15.58 13.14 -9.22
C ASP A 259 -14.36 12.55 -8.48
N ALA A 260 -13.87 13.26 -7.47
CA ALA A 260 -12.68 12.86 -6.72
C ALA A 260 -12.86 11.59 -5.84
N GLY A 261 -14.09 11.29 -5.43
CA GLY A 261 -14.43 10.07 -4.69
C GLY A 261 -14.41 8.85 -5.61
N GLY A 262 -15.09 8.96 -6.74
CA GLY A 262 -15.07 8.01 -7.85
C GLY A 262 -13.64 7.76 -8.35
N PHE A 263 -12.84 8.82 -8.59
CA PHE A 263 -11.46 8.66 -9.05
C PHE A 263 -10.62 7.80 -8.10
N ARG A 264 -10.81 7.95 -6.79
CA ARG A 264 -10.13 7.11 -5.80
C ARG A 264 -10.58 5.65 -5.86
N ALA A 265 -11.86 5.38 -6.07
CA ALA A 265 -12.37 4.02 -6.28
C ALA A 265 -11.84 3.41 -7.59
N TRP A 266 -11.88 4.18 -8.68
CA TRP A 266 -11.35 3.82 -10.00
C TRP A 266 -9.85 3.52 -9.96
N LYS A 267 -9.04 4.35 -9.30
CA LYS A 267 -7.59 4.14 -9.14
C LYS A 267 -7.31 2.84 -8.39
N ASN A 268 -8.04 2.57 -7.31
CA ASN A 268 -7.88 1.33 -6.54
C ASN A 268 -8.30 0.11 -7.37
N ALA A 269 -9.37 0.21 -8.16
CA ALA A 269 -9.78 -0.84 -9.09
C ALA A 269 -8.74 -1.08 -10.19
N LEU A 270 -8.15 -0.02 -10.76
CA LEU A 270 -7.09 -0.09 -11.77
C LEU A 270 -5.82 -0.77 -11.22
N LEU A 271 -5.37 -0.40 -10.02
CA LEU A 271 -4.26 -1.04 -9.34
C LEU A 271 -4.52 -2.55 -9.15
N VAL A 272 -5.72 -2.94 -8.71
CA VAL A 272 -6.12 -4.36 -8.54
C VAL A 272 -6.32 -5.09 -9.88
N GLN A 273 -6.70 -4.39 -10.95
CA GLN A 273 -6.78 -4.96 -12.30
C GLN A 273 -5.38 -5.24 -12.86
N ILE A 274 -4.47 -4.26 -12.79
CA ILE A 274 -3.11 -4.36 -13.33
C ILE A 274 -2.24 -5.30 -12.48
N ALA A 275 -2.46 -5.40 -11.17
CA ALA A 275 -1.80 -6.40 -10.31
C ALA A 275 -2.01 -7.86 -10.78
N LYS A 276 -3.11 -8.16 -11.51
CA LYS A 276 -3.36 -9.49 -12.08
C LYS A 276 -2.47 -9.83 -13.28
N LEU A 277 -1.79 -8.83 -13.84
CA LEU A 277 -0.82 -9.02 -14.91
C LEU A 277 0.57 -9.38 -14.37
N ASP A 278 0.83 -9.16 -13.08
CA ASP A 278 2.18 -9.30 -12.50
C ASP A 278 2.57 -10.78 -12.37
N MET A 279 3.54 -11.20 -13.18
CA MET A 279 4.13 -12.54 -13.17
C MET A 279 5.40 -12.63 -12.32
N SER A 280 5.93 -11.50 -11.83
CA SER A 280 7.20 -11.47 -11.07
C SER A 280 7.05 -12.00 -9.64
N GLY A 281 5.87 -11.84 -9.04
CA GLY A 281 5.64 -12.10 -7.62
C GLY A 281 6.24 -11.04 -6.67
N GLU A 282 6.99 -10.07 -7.20
CA GLU A 282 7.65 -9.00 -6.45
C GLU A 282 6.79 -7.71 -6.37
N GLY A 283 5.71 -7.60 -7.15
CA GLY A 283 4.80 -6.44 -7.17
C GLY A 283 5.28 -5.28 -8.05
N LEU A 284 6.30 -5.50 -8.88
CA LEU A 284 6.96 -4.50 -9.73
C LEU A 284 5.97 -3.74 -10.63
N VAL A 285 4.93 -4.41 -11.13
CA VAL A 285 3.93 -3.76 -12.01
C VAL A 285 3.10 -2.74 -11.24
N VAL A 286 2.76 -3.06 -9.98
CA VAL A 286 1.99 -2.18 -9.10
C VAL A 286 2.84 -1.00 -8.62
N GLU A 287 4.13 -1.21 -8.33
CA GLU A 287 5.06 -0.14 -7.96
C GLU A 287 5.31 0.82 -9.14
N TRP A 288 5.62 0.27 -10.32
CA TRP A 288 5.85 1.02 -11.57
C TRP A 288 4.65 1.89 -11.96
N LEU A 289 3.44 1.39 -11.74
CA LEU A 289 2.19 2.13 -11.97
C LEU A 289 1.94 3.15 -10.86
N SER A 290 2.20 2.82 -9.59
CA SER A 290 1.96 3.73 -8.46
C SER A 290 2.71 5.06 -8.61
N ARG A 291 3.89 5.03 -9.22
CA ARG A 291 4.68 6.23 -9.55
C ARG A 291 3.91 7.25 -10.41
N SER A 292 2.98 6.83 -11.30
CA SER A 292 2.18 7.78 -12.11
C SER A 292 1.13 8.56 -11.32
N PHE A 293 0.94 8.24 -10.04
CA PHE A 293 0.03 8.95 -9.13
C PHE A 293 0.76 9.74 -8.02
N THR A 294 2.10 9.82 -8.10
CA THR A 294 2.95 10.46 -7.08
C THR A 294 4.09 11.30 -7.63
N ALA A 295 4.63 10.96 -8.82
CA ALA A 295 5.66 11.74 -9.50
C ALA A 295 5.06 13.00 -10.17
N GLU A 296 5.91 14.00 -10.44
CA GLU A 296 5.49 15.13 -11.28
C GLU A 296 5.33 14.70 -12.75
N LYS A 297 4.51 15.43 -13.53
CA LYS A 297 4.20 15.06 -14.93
C LYS A 297 5.50 14.89 -15.74
N GLU A 298 6.49 15.74 -15.47
CA GLU A 298 7.80 15.87 -16.14
C GLU A 298 8.77 14.71 -15.86
N GLU A 299 8.61 13.97 -14.76
CA GLU A 299 9.49 12.85 -14.39
C GLU A 299 9.17 11.54 -15.14
N LEU A 300 8.08 11.52 -15.91
CA LEU A 300 7.51 10.33 -16.55
C LEU A 300 7.79 10.26 -18.06
N THR A 301 8.99 10.69 -18.48
CA THR A 301 9.46 10.67 -19.88
C THR A 301 9.78 9.26 -20.39
N GLU A 302 10.39 8.43 -19.53
CA GLU A 302 10.77 7.05 -19.86
C GLU A 302 9.69 6.03 -19.46
N SER A 303 9.65 4.90 -20.17
CA SER A 303 8.76 3.78 -19.82
C SER A 303 9.38 2.81 -18.81
N GLY A 304 10.70 2.84 -18.60
CA GLY A 304 11.41 1.83 -17.81
C GLY A 304 11.16 0.41 -18.31
N LEU A 305 11.01 -0.54 -17.39
CA LEU A 305 10.90 -1.98 -17.67
C LEU A 305 9.64 -2.42 -18.44
N LEU A 306 8.56 -1.60 -18.49
CA LEU A 306 7.23 -2.02 -18.97
C LEU A 306 6.69 -1.18 -20.17
N PRO A 307 7.41 -1.12 -21.31
CA PRO A 307 7.06 -0.24 -22.43
C PRO A 307 5.79 -0.61 -23.19
N ARG A 308 5.38 -1.90 -23.25
CA ARG A 308 4.14 -2.30 -23.93
C ARG A 308 2.92 -2.07 -23.04
N LEU A 309 3.04 -2.23 -21.73
CA LEU A 309 2.00 -1.82 -20.78
C LEU A 309 1.79 -0.30 -20.83
N ASP A 310 2.87 0.50 -20.87
CA ASP A 310 2.80 1.96 -20.99
C ASP A 310 2.10 2.41 -22.28
N ALA A 311 2.41 1.76 -23.42
CA ALA A 311 1.75 2.00 -24.69
C ALA A 311 0.28 1.51 -24.71
N TRP A 312 -0.05 0.41 -24.03
CA TRP A 312 -1.43 -0.06 -23.87
C TRP A 312 -2.27 0.92 -23.03
N ILE A 313 -1.73 1.41 -21.90
CA ILE A 313 -2.37 2.46 -21.10
C ILE A 313 -2.58 3.72 -21.93
N ALA A 314 -1.60 4.12 -22.76
CA ALA A 314 -1.76 5.27 -23.66
C ALA A 314 -2.90 5.07 -24.67
N GLY A 315 -3.00 3.87 -25.26
CA GLY A 315 -4.08 3.51 -26.18
C GLY A 315 -5.48 3.59 -25.53
N GLU A 316 -5.64 3.01 -24.35
CA GLU A 316 -6.91 3.08 -23.60
C GLU A 316 -7.21 4.51 -23.12
N MET A 317 -6.22 5.27 -22.65
CA MET A 317 -6.39 6.68 -22.25
C MET A 317 -6.74 7.60 -23.42
N THR A 318 -6.35 7.25 -24.67
CA THR A 318 -6.77 7.96 -25.89
C THR A 318 -8.19 7.55 -26.32
N SER A 319 -8.80 6.55 -25.68
CA SER A 319 -10.11 6.04 -26.07
C SER A 319 -11.24 6.96 -25.61
N MET A 320 -12.09 7.35 -26.56
CA MET A 320 -13.38 8.03 -26.36
C MET A 320 -14.37 7.23 -25.46
N ARG A 321 -14.06 5.98 -25.08
CA ARG A 321 -14.77 5.24 -24.03
C ARG A 321 -14.35 5.68 -22.62
N VAL A 322 -13.10 6.08 -22.44
CA VAL A 322 -12.46 6.28 -21.13
C VAL A 322 -12.63 7.72 -20.64
N LEU A 323 -12.32 8.74 -21.46
CA LEU A 323 -12.34 10.15 -21.05
C LEU A 323 -13.71 10.84 -21.14
N LYS A 324 -14.75 10.10 -21.51
CA LYS A 324 -16.08 10.57 -21.93
C LYS A 324 -16.88 11.43 -20.93
N GLN A 325 -16.36 11.62 -19.72
CA GLN A 325 -16.98 12.38 -18.63
C GLN A 325 -16.19 13.65 -18.25
N VAL A 326 -14.99 13.87 -18.80
CA VAL A 326 -14.06 14.93 -18.38
C VAL A 326 -13.40 15.59 -19.60
N THR A 327 -14.12 16.51 -20.25
CA THR A 327 -13.68 17.15 -21.50
C THR A 327 -12.42 18.02 -21.36
N GLU A 328 -12.14 18.59 -20.19
CA GLU A 328 -10.88 19.32 -19.94
C GLU A 328 -9.66 18.37 -20.03
N LEU A 329 -9.77 17.19 -19.42
CA LEU A 329 -8.73 16.16 -19.44
C LEU A 329 -8.57 15.54 -20.85
N GLU A 330 -9.66 15.41 -21.60
CA GLU A 330 -9.62 15.00 -23.02
C GLU A 330 -8.76 15.96 -23.84
N GLN A 331 -8.87 17.27 -23.61
CA GLN A 331 -8.06 18.29 -24.29
C GLN A 331 -6.58 18.26 -23.83
N GLU A 332 -6.28 18.09 -22.54
CA GLU A 332 -4.90 17.88 -22.07
C GLU A 332 -4.27 16.61 -22.69
N VAL A 333 -5.04 15.53 -22.81
CA VAL A 333 -4.58 14.26 -23.41
C VAL A 333 -4.32 14.40 -24.90
N ILE A 334 -5.22 15.05 -25.67
CA ILE A 334 -5.03 15.29 -27.10
C ILE A 334 -3.79 16.15 -27.33
N ALA A 335 -3.63 17.27 -26.60
CA ALA A 335 -2.48 18.15 -26.72
C ALA A 335 -1.15 17.44 -26.37
N TYR A 336 -1.16 16.52 -25.40
CA TYR A 336 0.01 15.70 -25.09
C TYR A 336 0.34 14.70 -26.22
N VAL A 337 -0.65 14.06 -26.83
CA VAL A 337 -0.45 13.15 -27.98
C VAL A 337 0.07 13.91 -29.20
N GLU A 338 -0.43 15.12 -29.46
CA GLU A 338 0.06 16.01 -30.53
C GLU A 338 1.52 16.45 -30.27
N LEU A 339 1.87 16.82 -29.04
CA LEU A 339 3.26 17.14 -28.65
C LEU A 339 4.20 15.94 -28.82
N CYS A 340 3.74 14.73 -28.48
CA CYS A 340 4.47 13.50 -28.75
C CYS A 340 4.72 13.31 -30.25
N GLY A 341 3.71 13.53 -31.09
CA GLY A 341 3.84 13.52 -32.56
C GLY A 341 4.85 14.55 -33.08
N GLN A 342 4.83 15.78 -32.56
CA GLN A 342 5.78 16.84 -32.94
C GLN A 342 7.23 16.55 -32.52
N THR A 343 7.42 15.88 -31.38
CA THR A 343 8.74 15.51 -30.83
C THR A 343 9.26 14.16 -31.35
N GLY A 344 8.49 13.43 -32.15
CA GLY A 344 8.83 12.08 -32.62
C GLY A 344 8.84 11.02 -31.52
N SER A 345 8.20 11.30 -30.37
CA SER A 345 8.12 10.39 -29.23
C SER A 345 6.78 9.64 -29.20
N GLN A 346 6.76 8.40 -28.70
CA GLN A 346 5.50 7.69 -28.45
C GLN A 346 4.81 8.25 -27.18
N PRO A 347 3.48 8.40 -27.16
CA PRO A 347 2.77 8.81 -25.95
C PRO A 347 2.94 7.78 -24.83
N LYS A 348 3.08 8.28 -23.59
CA LYS A 348 3.32 7.49 -22.39
C LYS A 348 2.07 7.44 -21.51
N GLY A 349 1.50 6.26 -21.33
CA GLY A 349 0.30 6.04 -20.53
C GLY A 349 0.48 6.48 -19.08
N ARG A 350 1.67 6.31 -18.50
CA ARG A 350 1.99 6.84 -17.16
C ARG A 350 1.88 8.37 -17.09
N ARG A 351 2.39 9.11 -18.08
CA ARG A 351 2.24 10.58 -18.08
C ARG A 351 0.76 10.96 -18.23
N MET A 352 -0.02 10.25 -19.05
CA MET A 352 -1.47 10.47 -19.19
C MET A 352 -2.25 10.19 -17.89
N LEU A 353 -1.86 9.16 -17.13
CA LEU A 353 -2.39 8.92 -15.78
C LEU A 353 -2.00 10.04 -14.79
N ALA A 354 -0.82 10.65 -14.94
CA ALA A 354 -0.42 11.83 -14.16
C ALA A 354 -1.19 13.10 -14.57
N LEU A 355 -1.57 13.28 -15.84
CA LEU A 355 -2.51 14.34 -16.26
C LEU A 355 -3.84 14.19 -15.51
N LEU A 356 -4.42 12.99 -15.52
CA LEU A 356 -5.65 12.65 -14.80
C LEU A 356 -5.53 12.87 -13.28
N ALA A 357 -4.45 12.36 -12.66
CA ALA A 357 -4.22 12.53 -11.22
C ALA A 357 -4.09 14.00 -10.81
N HIS A 358 -3.47 14.81 -11.68
CA HIS A 358 -3.34 16.25 -11.47
C HIS A 358 -4.66 17.00 -11.67
N HIS A 359 -5.44 16.68 -12.72
CA HIS A 359 -6.75 17.29 -12.97
C HIS A 359 -7.70 17.11 -11.79
N VAL A 360 -7.84 15.88 -11.28
CA VAL A 360 -8.64 15.60 -10.08
C VAL A 360 -8.06 16.27 -8.82
N SER A 361 -6.74 16.51 -8.78
CA SER A 361 -6.11 17.27 -7.70
C SER A 361 -6.21 18.80 -7.85
N ILE A 362 -6.66 19.34 -9.00
CA ILE A 362 -7.10 20.73 -9.14
C ILE A 362 -8.52 20.90 -8.62
N ASP A 363 -9.43 19.99 -8.95
CA ASP A 363 -10.81 20.02 -8.43
C ASP A 363 -10.86 19.79 -6.91
N ARG A 364 -9.87 19.09 -6.35
CA ARG A 364 -9.57 19.03 -4.92
C ARG A 364 -9.30 20.39 -4.28
N VAL A 365 -8.70 21.34 -5.00
CA VAL A 365 -8.45 22.72 -4.53
C VAL A 365 -9.68 23.61 -4.75
N ARG A 366 -10.52 23.30 -5.75
CA ARG A 366 -11.79 24.01 -6.04
C ARG A 366 -12.93 23.73 -5.04
N GLY A 367 -12.71 22.87 -4.04
CA GLY A 367 -13.65 22.62 -2.94
C GLY A 367 -14.49 21.35 -3.05
N THR A 368 -14.37 20.59 -4.14
CA THR A 368 -15.17 19.37 -4.41
C THR A 368 -14.65 18.11 -3.67
N VAL A 369 -13.86 18.28 -2.60
CA VAL A 369 -13.19 17.17 -1.90
C VAL A 369 -13.53 17.08 -0.42
N LEU A 370 -13.64 15.83 0.03
CA LEU A 370 -13.61 15.39 1.42
C LEU A 370 -12.29 15.81 2.08
N THR A 371 -12.27 17.00 2.68
CA THR A 371 -11.13 17.50 3.47
C THR A 371 -11.20 17.01 4.91
N ALA A 372 -10.19 17.34 5.73
CA ALA A 372 -10.28 17.21 7.17
C ALA A 372 -11.50 17.96 7.76
N SER A 373 -11.91 19.10 7.18
CA SER A 373 -13.15 19.79 7.56
C SER A 373 -14.40 18.94 7.31
N THR A 374 -14.44 18.26 6.16
CA THR A 374 -15.56 17.38 5.78
C THR A 374 -15.68 16.13 6.66
N LEU A 375 -14.62 15.73 7.38
CA LEU A 375 -14.69 14.72 8.43
C LEU A 375 -15.61 15.15 9.59
N PHE A 376 -15.48 16.41 10.01
CA PHE A 376 -16.30 17.01 11.07
C PHE A 376 -17.72 17.40 10.59
N GLN A 377 -17.99 17.31 9.28
CA GLN A 377 -19.30 17.51 8.67
C GLN A 377 -20.03 16.18 8.39
N VAL A 378 -19.46 15.02 8.75
CA VAL A 378 -20.19 13.75 8.67
C VAL A 378 -21.18 13.69 9.82
N GLU A 379 -22.47 13.79 9.53
CA GLU A 379 -23.53 13.66 10.54
C GLU A 379 -23.94 12.19 10.79
N ILE A 380 -24.44 11.94 12.00
CA ILE A 380 -25.11 10.70 12.39
C ILE A 380 -26.59 10.86 12.02
N GLY A 381 -27.02 10.24 10.91
CA GLY A 381 -28.35 10.44 10.31
C GLY A 381 -29.52 9.71 11.01
N GLY A 382 -29.32 9.22 12.24
CA GLY A 382 -30.27 8.38 12.95
C GLY A 382 -29.60 7.64 14.11
N ASN A 383 -30.41 7.00 14.95
CA ASN A 383 -29.99 6.54 16.27
C ASN A 383 -30.07 5.02 16.45
N SER A 384 -29.99 4.28 15.34
CA SER A 384 -29.88 2.82 15.35
C SER A 384 -28.43 2.36 15.18
N VAL A 385 -28.15 1.11 15.59
CA VAL A 385 -26.91 0.38 15.28
C VAL A 385 -26.53 0.45 13.79
N ARG A 386 -27.53 0.54 12.89
CA ARG A 386 -27.32 0.69 11.46
C ARG A 386 -26.79 2.07 11.12
N ASP A 387 -27.40 3.13 11.64
CA ASP A 387 -26.99 4.51 11.37
C ASP A 387 -25.59 4.79 11.92
N LEU A 388 -25.25 4.22 13.09
CA LEU A 388 -23.91 4.25 13.67
C LEU A 388 -22.89 3.47 12.82
N ARG A 389 -23.26 2.28 12.32
CA ARG A 389 -22.41 1.49 11.41
C ARG A 389 -22.16 2.23 10.09
N ASP A 390 -23.21 2.80 9.52
CA ASP A 390 -23.15 3.54 8.26
C ASP A 390 -22.39 4.87 8.46
N PHE A 391 -22.49 5.52 9.64
CA PHE A 391 -21.66 6.64 10.05
C PHE A 391 -20.17 6.27 10.15
N VAL A 392 -19.82 5.21 10.89
CA VAL A 392 -18.44 4.72 10.99
C VAL A 392 -17.89 4.35 9.61
N GLN A 393 -18.72 3.82 8.71
CA GLN A 393 -18.33 3.54 7.33
C GLN A 393 -18.14 4.81 6.49
N ARG A 394 -18.97 5.85 6.66
CA ARG A 394 -18.75 7.19 6.07
C ARG A 394 -17.43 7.79 6.57
N VAL A 395 -17.23 7.87 7.88
CA VAL A 395 -16.02 8.39 8.54
C VAL A 395 -14.75 7.66 8.06
N ARG A 396 -14.76 6.32 8.03
CA ARG A 396 -13.64 5.53 7.49
C ARG A 396 -13.39 5.81 6.01
N THR A 397 -14.44 5.96 5.20
CA THR A 397 -14.32 6.30 3.77
C THR A 397 -13.68 7.69 3.59
N VAL A 398 -14.10 8.69 4.39
CA VAL A 398 -13.52 10.04 4.42
C VAL A 398 -12.05 10.01 4.85
N LEU A 399 -11.72 9.42 6.01
CA LEU A 399 -10.34 9.29 6.50
C LEU A 399 -9.42 8.59 5.48
N CYS A 400 -9.92 7.53 4.84
CA CYS A 400 -9.18 6.82 3.81
C CYS A 400 -8.97 7.69 2.55
N SER A 401 -9.92 8.56 2.21
CA SER A 401 -9.85 9.47 1.07
C SER A 401 -8.84 10.62 1.24
N ILE A 402 -8.63 11.07 2.48
CA ILE A 402 -7.64 12.08 2.81
C ILE A 402 -6.21 11.45 2.69
N PRO A 403 -5.29 12.06 1.92
CA PRO A 403 -3.89 11.63 1.83
C PRO A 403 -3.21 11.62 3.20
N ILE A 404 -2.28 10.68 3.42
CA ILE A 404 -1.75 10.40 4.77
C ILE A 404 -1.17 11.66 5.45
N GLY A 405 -0.34 12.44 4.76
CA GLY A 405 0.22 13.71 5.25
C GLY A 405 -0.74 14.90 5.30
N GLN A 406 -2.06 14.69 5.17
CA GLN A 406 -3.11 15.70 5.36
C GLN A 406 -4.26 15.21 6.25
N ARG A 407 -4.13 14.03 6.88
CA ARG A 407 -5.07 13.58 7.89
C ARG A 407 -4.91 14.44 9.16
N PRO A 408 -5.97 14.62 9.96
CA PRO A 408 -5.80 15.08 11.34
C PRO A 408 -4.81 14.14 12.05
N ASP A 409 -3.85 14.68 12.79
CA ASP A 409 -3.00 13.88 13.66
C ASP A 409 -3.87 13.08 14.65
N ASP A 410 -3.48 11.83 14.94
CA ASP A 410 -4.17 11.01 15.97
C ASP A 410 -4.16 11.71 17.35
N ARG A 411 -3.25 12.66 17.57
CA ARG A 411 -3.24 13.50 18.78
C ARG A 411 -4.50 14.37 18.94
N LEU A 412 -5.19 14.71 17.85
CA LEU A 412 -6.45 15.44 17.87
C LEU A 412 -7.65 14.53 18.20
N THR A 413 -7.60 13.25 17.81
CA THR A 413 -8.63 12.26 18.18
C THR A 413 -8.41 11.70 19.58
N GLU A 414 -7.17 11.55 20.03
CA GLU A 414 -6.81 11.17 21.40
C GLU A 414 -7.02 12.30 22.42
N SER A 415 -6.95 13.58 22.01
CA SER A 415 -7.05 14.72 22.95
C SER A 415 -8.39 14.81 23.71
N GLY A 416 -9.45 14.13 23.24
CA GLY A 416 -10.71 13.98 23.95
C GLY A 416 -10.72 12.93 25.07
N SER A 417 -9.67 12.11 25.20
CA SER A 417 -9.65 10.93 26.09
C SER A 417 -9.07 11.18 27.49
N SER A 418 -8.45 12.33 27.75
CA SER A 418 -7.66 12.58 28.98
C SER A 418 -8.33 13.52 30.00
N THR A 419 -9.60 13.89 29.79
CA THR A 419 -10.40 14.65 30.77
C THR A 419 -11.89 14.33 30.66
N VAL A 420 -12.33 13.34 31.44
CA VAL A 420 -13.56 13.29 32.27
C VAL A 420 -13.33 12.22 33.34
#